data_AF-A0A1F9X7T7-F1
#
_entry.id   AF-A0A1F9X7T7-F1
#
_cell.length_a   1.000
_cell.length_b   1.000
_cell.length_c   1.000
_cell.angle_alpha   90.00
_cell.angle_beta   90.00
_cell.angle_gamma   90.00
#
_symmetry.space_group_name_H-M   'P 1'
#
loop_
_entity.id
_entity.type
_entity.pdbx_description
1 polymer ?
#
loop_
_entity_poly.entity_id
_entity_poly.type
_entity_poly.pdbx_seq_one_letter_code
_entity_poly.pdbx_strand_id
1 'polypeptide(L)'
;MLFRLAELMTHVQAQDWDGALAKAESFLGAWQLSPQRGLEQQLGSVYLAAGDALLGLQRYGEAILWLSGGIEKTGFPDKGWVTYCYLRRAQAEDLAGLRESALADYKTVLARPNFWDSRKYAKAGLKKAPDSREVMRQLTQD
;
A
#
# COMPACT_ATOMS: atom_id res chain seq x y z
N MET A 1 -10.44 15.41 9.92
CA MET A 1 -8.97 15.45 10.12
C MET A 1 -8.25 15.03 8.83
N LEU A 2 -8.10 15.92 7.85
CA LEU A 2 -7.36 15.65 6.59
C LEU A 2 -5.82 15.70 6.75
N PHE A 3 -5.34 16.27 7.86
CA PHE A 3 -3.94 16.67 8.06
C PHE A 3 -2.94 15.51 8.04
N ARG A 4 -3.30 14.35 8.60
CA ARG A 4 -2.35 13.24 8.79
C ARG A 4 -2.03 12.45 7.51
N LEU A 5 -2.99 12.39 6.57
CA LEU A 5 -2.78 11.75 5.28
C LEU A 5 -1.85 12.59 4.40
N ALA A 6 -2.03 13.92 4.39
CA ALA A 6 -1.18 14.82 3.63
C ALA A 6 0.29 14.75 4.09
N GLU A 7 0.53 14.67 5.41
CA GLU A 7 1.87 14.46 5.96
C GLU A 7 2.49 13.14 5.51
N LEU A 8 1.75 12.02 5.62
CA LEU A 8 2.23 10.70 5.16
C LEU A 8 2.59 10.70 3.67
N MET A 9 1.72 11.27 2.84
CA MET A 9 1.97 11.39 1.41
C MET A 9 3.16 12.30 1.10
N THR A 10 3.40 13.33 1.92
CA THR A 10 4.56 14.21 1.76
C THR A 10 5.87 13.48 2.06
N HIS A 11 5.92 12.66 3.13
CA HIS A 11 7.09 11.82 3.39
C HIS A 11 7.34 10.82 2.25
N VAL A 12 6.29 10.16 1.75
CA VAL A 12 6.37 9.24 0.60
C VAL A 12 6.89 9.97 -0.65
N GLN A 13 6.36 11.15 -0.97
CA GLN A 13 6.80 11.93 -2.14
C GLN A 13 8.24 12.44 -1.98
N ALA A 14 8.64 12.79 -0.76
CA ALA A 14 10.01 13.17 -0.42
C ALA A 14 10.96 11.97 -0.33
N GLN A 15 10.46 10.74 -0.51
CA GLN A 15 11.20 9.48 -0.33
C GLN A 15 11.80 9.33 1.08
N ASP A 16 11.22 10.02 2.07
CA ASP A 16 11.53 9.85 3.48
C ASP A 16 10.77 8.62 4.01
N TRP A 17 11.23 7.44 3.62
CA TRP A 17 10.58 6.18 3.91
C TRP A 17 10.54 5.89 5.42
N ASP A 18 11.62 6.19 6.13
CA ASP A 18 11.68 6.04 7.58
C ASP A 18 10.68 6.97 8.28
N GLY A 19 10.59 8.23 7.85
CA GLY A 19 9.60 9.19 8.37
C GLY A 19 8.15 8.76 8.08
N ALA A 20 7.88 8.29 6.87
CA ALA A 20 6.57 7.77 6.49
C ALA A 20 6.17 6.57 7.35
N LEU A 21 7.09 5.62 7.56
CA LEU A 21 6.85 4.42 8.36
C LEU A 21 6.63 4.78 9.84
N ALA A 22 7.52 5.57 10.44
CA ALA A 22 7.41 5.98 11.83
C ALA A 22 6.08 6.71 12.12
N LYS A 23 5.63 7.54 11.17
CA LYS A 23 4.35 8.24 11.29
C LYS A 23 3.16 7.28 11.20
N ALA A 24 3.22 6.30 10.29
CA ALA A 24 2.18 5.29 10.15
C ALA A 24 2.08 4.40 11.39
N GLU A 25 3.21 3.98 11.95
CA GLU A 25 3.31 3.23 13.22
C GLU A 25 2.72 4.02 14.38
N SER A 26 3.11 5.28 14.53
CA SER A 26 2.58 6.17 15.58
C SER A 26 1.06 6.32 15.46
N PHE A 27 0.54 6.50 14.25
CA PHE A 27 -0.89 6.61 14.02
C PHE A 27 -1.61 5.31 14.40
N LEU A 28 -1.13 4.18 13.90
CA LEU A 28 -1.79 2.90 14.10
C LEU A 28 -1.74 2.47 15.58
N GLY A 29 -0.61 2.69 16.26
CA GLY A 29 -0.46 2.45 17.69
C GLY A 29 -1.43 3.29 18.52
N ALA A 30 -1.55 4.59 18.23
CA ALA A 30 -2.51 5.46 18.90
C ALA A 30 -3.96 5.02 18.67
N TRP A 31 -4.30 4.60 17.44
CA TRP A 31 -5.63 4.11 17.11
C TRP A 31 -5.95 2.77 17.79
N GLN A 32 -4.99 1.84 17.90
CA GLN A 32 -5.20 0.56 18.59
C GLN A 32 -5.44 0.75 20.10
N LEU A 33 -4.76 1.72 20.72
CA LEU A 33 -4.95 2.05 22.14
C LEU A 33 -6.29 2.74 22.40
N SER A 34 -6.72 3.63 21.50
CA SER A 34 -8.00 4.33 21.61
C SER A 34 -8.65 4.48 20.24
N PRO A 35 -9.45 3.48 19.80
CA PRO A 35 -10.13 3.56 18.52
C PRO A 35 -11.12 4.72 18.51
N GLN A 36 -10.91 5.67 17.62
CA GLN A 36 -11.80 6.82 17.44
C GLN A 36 -12.68 6.61 16.21
N ARG A 37 -13.99 6.69 16.42
CA ARG A 37 -15.00 6.57 15.37
C ARG A 37 -14.80 7.65 14.30
N GLY A 38 -14.75 7.23 13.05
CA GLY A 38 -14.49 8.08 11.89
C GLY A 38 -13.04 8.03 11.38
N LEU A 39 -12.06 7.60 12.19
CA LEU A 39 -10.68 7.43 11.74
C LEU A 39 -10.44 6.11 11.01
N GLU A 40 -11.36 5.15 11.09
CA GLU A 40 -11.30 3.89 10.36
C GLU A 40 -11.29 4.12 8.83
N GLN A 41 -11.85 5.25 8.39
CA GLN A 41 -11.81 5.73 7.01
C GLN A 41 -10.39 5.98 6.48
N GLN A 42 -9.44 6.22 7.38
CA GLN A 42 -8.06 6.58 7.05
C GLN A 42 -7.10 5.40 7.18
N LEU A 43 -7.53 4.30 7.81
CA LEU A 43 -6.68 3.13 8.02
C LEU A 43 -6.16 2.58 6.69
N GLY A 44 -7.00 2.46 5.67
CA GLY A 44 -6.58 2.00 4.35
C GLY A 44 -5.41 2.81 3.77
N SER A 45 -5.47 4.15 3.89
CA SER A 45 -4.37 5.00 3.42
C SER A 45 -3.12 4.96 4.29
N VAL A 46 -3.27 4.76 5.61
CA VAL A 46 -2.13 4.62 6.54
C VAL A 46 -1.39 3.31 6.28
N TYR A 47 -2.12 2.21 6.12
CA TYR A 47 -1.54 0.91 5.77
C TYR A 47 -0.85 0.93 4.40
N LEU A 48 -1.46 1.59 3.41
CA LEU A 48 -0.85 1.77 2.11
C LEU A 48 0.47 2.55 2.20
N ALA A 49 0.48 3.69 2.89
CA ALA A 49 1.68 4.52 3.03
C ALA A 49 2.83 3.78 3.74
N ALA A 50 2.52 2.98 4.77
CA ALA A 50 3.52 2.12 5.42
C ALA A 50 4.06 1.04 4.46
N GLY A 51 3.17 0.39 3.70
CA GLY A 51 3.58 -0.60 2.70
C GLY A 51 4.46 0.00 1.60
N ASP A 52 4.12 1.19 1.12
CA ASP A 52 4.90 1.95 0.14
C ASP A 52 6.30 2.32 0.69
N ALA A 53 6.37 2.76 1.95
CA ALA A 53 7.64 3.03 2.62
C ALA A 53 8.50 1.77 2.76
N LEU A 54 7.90 0.65 3.15
CA LEU A 54 8.60 -0.64 3.28
C LEU A 54 9.07 -1.19 1.93
N LEU A 55 8.33 -0.95 0.84
CA LEU A 55 8.80 -1.20 -0.52
C LEU A 55 10.02 -0.34 -0.86
N GLY A 56 10.00 0.94 -0.51
CA GLY A 56 11.15 1.86 -0.64
C GLY A 56 12.39 1.40 0.11
N LEU A 57 12.19 0.82 1.29
CA LEU A 57 13.23 0.25 2.15
C LEU A 57 13.61 -1.20 1.77
N GLN A 58 13.00 -1.77 0.73
CA GLN A 58 13.19 -3.17 0.30
C GLN A 58 12.85 -4.22 1.38
N ARG A 59 12.01 -3.86 2.35
CA ARG A 59 11.53 -4.71 3.45
C ARG A 59 10.24 -5.44 3.03
N TYR A 60 10.33 -6.26 1.99
CA TYR A 60 9.17 -6.81 1.29
C TYR A 60 8.24 -7.66 2.17
N GLY A 61 8.81 -8.52 3.03
CA GLY A 61 8.00 -9.34 3.95
C GLY A 61 7.14 -8.50 4.90
N GLU A 62 7.68 -7.39 5.40
CA GLU A 62 6.95 -6.48 6.26
C GLU A 62 5.92 -5.66 5.47
N ALA A 63 6.27 -5.24 4.25
CA ALA A 63 5.32 -4.57 3.36
C ALA A 63 4.07 -5.43 3.14
N ILE A 64 4.24 -6.74 2.89
CA ILE A 64 3.12 -7.69 2.72
C ILE A 64 2.20 -7.71 3.94
N LEU A 65 2.76 -7.71 5.16
CA LEU A 65 1.98 -7.71 6.40
C LEU A 65 1.17 -6.42 6.57
N TRP A 66 1.79 -5.25 6.34
CA TRP A 66 1.11 -3.96 6.42
C TRP A 66 0.00 -3.85 5.38
N LEU A 67 0.26 -4.23 4.15
CA LEU A 67 -0.70 -4.14 3.05
C LEU A 67 -1.89 -5.09 3.25
N SER A 68 -1.65 -6.28 3.84
CA SER A 68 -2.72 -7.19 4.28
C SER A 68 -3.60 -6.56 5.35
N GLY A 69 -3.00 -5.86 6.32
CA GLY A 69 -3.75 -5.06 7.30
C GLY A 69 -4.64 -4.00 6.64
N GLY A 70 -4.14 -3.33 5.60
CA GLY A 70 -4.90 -2.35 4.82
C GLY A 70 -6.07 -2.94 4.04
N ILE A 71 -5.99 -4.21 3.64
CA ILE A 71 -7.06 -4.95 2.98
C ILE A 71 -8.13 -5.38 3.99
N GLU A 72 -7.71 -5.91 5.15
CA GLU A 72 -8.60 -6.57 6.11
C GLU A 72 -9.28 -5.60 7.08
N LYS A 73 -8.58 -4.54 7.50
CA LYS A 73 -8.99 -3.71 8.65
C LYS A 73 -9.64 -2.39 8.27
N THR A 74 -9.74 -2.08 6.98
CA THR A 74 -10.41 -0.88 6.51
C THR A 74 -11.94 -1.02 6.59
N GLY A 75 -12.61 -0.03 7.18
CA GLY A 75 -14.07 0.01 7.19
C GLY A 75 -14.70 0.38 5.84
N PHE A 76 -13.89 0.62 4.81
CA PHE A 76 -14.31 1.18 3.52
C PHE A 76 -13.67 0.40 2.36
N PRO A 77 -14.07 -0.88 2.18
CA PRO A 77 -13.44 -1.79 1.23
C PRO A 77 -13.59 -1.35 -0.23
N ASP A 78 -14.58 -0.51 -0.55
CA ASP A 78 -14.81 -0.03 -1.92
C ASP A 78 -13.95 1.18 -2.33
N LYS A 79 -13.22 1.79 -1.37
CA LYS A 79 -12.33 2.92 -1.68
C LYS A 79 -11.06 2.43 -2.38
N GLY A 80 -10.47 3.31 -3.20
CA GLY A 80 -9.28 3.03 -4.00
C GLY A 80 -8.06 2.55 -3.21
N TRP A 81 -7.95 2.91 -1.93
CA TRP A 81 -6.87 2.47 -1.05
C TRP A 81 -6.73 0.96 -0.99
N VAL A 82 -7.83 0.21 -0.89
CA VAL A 82 -7.79 -1.24 -0.82
C VAL A 82 -7.31 -1.85 -2.13
N THR A 83 -7.74 -1.29 -3.26
CA THR A 83 -7.25 -1.70 -4.58
C THR A 83 -5.75 -1.49 -4.69
N TYR A 84 -5.23 -0.41 -4.14
CA TYR A 84 -3.79 -0.15 -4.09
C TYR A 84 -3.05 -1.05 -3.10
N CYS A 85 -3.65 -1.39 -1.96
CA CYS A 85 -3.06 -2.36 -1.05
C CYS A 85 -2.85 -3.72 -1.73
N TYR A 86 -3.83 -4.21 -2.49
CA TYR A 86 -3.66 -5.41 -3.33
C TYR A 86 -2.57 -5.24 -4.38
N LEU A 87 -2.54 -4.11 -5.09
CA LEU A 87 -1.51 -3.85 -6.12
C LEU A 87 -0.10 -3.86 -5.53
N ARG A 88 0.12 -3.13 -4.44
CA ARG A 88 1.41 -3.02 -3.76
C ARG A 88 1.79 -4.34 -3.10
N ARG A 89 0.83 -5.11 -2.58
CA ARG A 89 1.11 -6.41 -1.98
C ARG A 89 1.57 -7.40 -3.04
N ALA A 90 0.91 -7.44 -4.20
CA ALA A 90 1.37 -8.23 -5.33
C ALA A 90 2.81 -7.88 -5.75
N GLN A 91 3.14 -6.59 -5.77
CA GLN A 91 4.50 -6.12 -6.09
C GLN A 91 5.52 -6.55 -5.04
N ALA A 92 5.18 -6.42 -3.75
CA ALA A 92 6.03 -6.89 -2.65
C ALA A 92 6.21 -8.42 -2.70
N GLU A 93 5.16 -9.17 -3.00
CA GLU A 93 5.17 -10.62 -3.18
C GLU A 93 6.08 -11.03 -4.34
N ASP A 94 5.96 -10.39 -5.51
CA ASP A 94 6.85 -10.63 -6.65
C ASP A 94 8.33 -10.37 -6.29
N LEU A 95 8.62 -9.26 -5.61
CA LEU A 95 9.97 -8.90 -5.16
C LEU A 95 10.51 -9.84 -4.08
N ALA A 96 9.63 -10.47 -3.31
CA ALA A 96 9.96 -11.51 -2.33
C ALA A 96 10.05 -12.92 -2.97
N GLY A 97 9.81 -13.06 -4.27
CA GLY A 97 9.81 -14.35 -4.97
C GLY A 97 8.52 -15.18 -4.81
N LEU A 98 7.46 -14.59 -4.25
CA LEU A 98 6.16 -15.21 -3.99
C LEU A 98 5.20 -15.02 -5.18
N ARG A 99 5.62 -15.44 -6.37
CA ARG A 99 4.94 -15.13 -7.63
C ARG A 99 3.48 -15.63 -7.69
N GLU A 100 3.19 -16.81 -7.15
CA GLU A 100 1.84 -17.36 -7.21
C GLU A 100 0.82 -16.51 -6.43
N SER A 101 1.21 -16.03 -5.24
CA SER A 101 0.42 -15.08 -4.45
C SER A 101 0.25 -13.77 -5.20
N ALA A 102 1.34 -13.22 -5.78
CA ALA A 102 1.30 -11.97 -6.52
C ALA A 102 0.30 -12.01 -7.69
N LEU A 103 0.25 -13.13 -8.41
CA LEU A 103 -0.70 -13.33 -9.50
C LEU A 103 -2.17 -13.32 -9.03
N ALA A 104 -2.45 -13.85 -7.84
CA ALA A 104 -3.81 -13.80 -7.26
C ALA A 104 -4.22 -12.36 -6.92
N ASP A 105 -3.31 -11.59 -6.34
CA ASP A 105 -3.56 -10.19 -6.01
C ASP A 105 -3.72 -9.31 -7.25
N TYR A 106 -2.89 -9.48 -8.28
CA TYR A 106 -3.08 -8.73 -9.53
C TYR A 106 -4.43 -9.03 -10.19
N LYS A 107 -4.89 -10.30 -10.18
CA LYS A 107 -6.24 -10.64 -10.67
C LYS A 107 -7.32 -9.94 -9.85
N THR A 108 -7.14 -9.87 -8.53
CA THR A 108 -8.04 -9.14 -7.63
C THR A 108 -8.10 -7.66 -7.99
N VAL A 109 -6.95 -7.01 -8.26
CA VAL A 109 -6.92 -5.61 -8.72
C VAL A 109 -7.72 -5.41 -10.00
N LEU A 110 -7.64 -6.33 -10.97
CA LEU A 110 -8.40 -6.22 -12.23
C LEU A 110 -9.91 -6.35 -12.05
N ALA A 111 -10.36 -7.12 -11.05
CA ALA A 111 -11.77 -7.27 -10.72
C ALA A 111 -12.35 -6.04 -9.98
N ARG A 112 -11.49 -5.23 -9.37
CA ARG A 112 -11.89 -4.05 -8.58
C ARG A 112 -12.01 -2.78 -9.46
N PRO A 113 -12.68 -1.72 -8.98
CA PRO A 113 -12.76 -0.46 -9.72
C PRO A 113 -11.37 0.12 -9.99
N ASN A 114 -11.19 0.76 -11.15
CA ASN A 114 -9.91 1.31 -11.57
C ASN A 114 -9.67 2.68 -10.90
N PHE A 115 -8.90 2.68 -9.82
CA PHE A 115 -8.40 3.90 -9.20
C PHE A 115 -6.95 4.13 -9.60
N TRP A 116 -6.57 5.39 -9.85
CA TRP A 116 -5.19 5.82 -10.17
C TRP A 116 -4.45 4.90 -11.16
N ASP A 117 -5.15 4.41 -12.18
CA ASP A 117 -4.60 3.45 -13.16
C ASP A 117 -4.07 2.11 -12.59
N SER A 118 -4.53 1.69 -11.41
CA SER A 118 -4.22 0.38 -10.82
C SER A 118 -4.33 -0.80 -11.77
N ARG A 119 -5.32 -0.80 -12.69
CA ARG A 119 -5.46 -1.87 -13.70
C ARG A 119 -4.32 -1.90 -14.72
N LYS A 120 -3.71 -0.76 -15.06
CA LYS A 120 -2.54 -0.68 -15.96
C LYS A 120 -1.38 -1.46 -15.33
N TYR A 121 -1.07 -1.16 -14.07
CA TYR A 121 0.03 -1.79 -13.34
C TYR A 121 -0.24 -3.28 -13.06
N ALA A 122 -1.47 -3.64 -12.70
CA ALA A 122 -1.82 -5.05 -12.50
C ALA A 122 -1.74 -5.87 -13.80
N LYS A 123 -2.17 -5.32 -14.94
CA LYS A 123 -2.00 -5.99 -16.26
C LYS A 123 -0.52 -6.18 -16.60
N ALA A 124 0.34 -5.21 -16.29
CA ALA A 124 1.78 -5.34 -16.48
C ALA A 124 2.35 -6.43 -15.57
N GLY A 125 2.01 -6.42 -14.28
CA GLY A 125 2.42 -7.40 -13.28
C GLY A 125 2.01 -8.83 -13.61
N LEU A 126 0.81 -9.05 -14.17
CA LEU A 126 0.39 -10.38 -14.65
C LEU A 126 1.26 -10.91 -15.79
N LYS A 127 1.73 -10.04 -16.68
CA LYS A 127 2.59 -10.43 -17.81
C LYS A 127 4.02 -10.71 -17.35
N LYS A 128 4.55 -9.88 -16.45
CA LYS A 128 5.92 -9.97 -15.97
C LYS A 128 6.01 -9.37 -14.57
N ALA A 129 6.69 -10.06 -13.66
CA ALA A 129 7.02 -9.51 -12.36
C ALA A 129 7.81 -8.21 -12.51
N PRO A 130 7.42 -7.11 -11.83
CA PRO A 130 8.19 -5.87 -11.86
C PRO A 130 9.47 -6.04 -11.04
N ASP A 131 10.52 -5.31 -11.43
CA ASP A 131 11.69 -5.14 -10.59
C ASP A 131 11.49 -3.99 -9.59
N SER A 132 12.39 -3.88 -8.61
CA SER A 132 12.30 -2.85 -7.57
C SER A 132 12.31 -1.45 -8.16
N ARG A 133 13.04 -1.22 -9.25
CA ARG A 133 13.12 0.07 -9.93
C ARG A 133 11.79 0.50 -10.51
N GLU A 134 11.07 -0.41 -11.17
CA GLU A 134 9.74 -0.12 -11.71
C GLU A 134 8.73 0.15 -10.60
N VAL A 135 8.78 -0.62 -9.51
CA VAL A 135 7.92 -0.35 -8.34
C VAL A 135 8.22 1.03 -7.76
N MET A 136 9.49 1.41 -7.58
CA MET A 136 9.86 2.75 -7.09
C MET A 136 9.42 3.87 -8.02
N ARG A 137 9.49 3.66 -9.34
CA ARG A 137 8.98 4.62 -10.33
C ARG A 137 7.49 4.88 -10.10
N GLN A 138 6.70 3.82 -9.93
CA GLN A 138 5.25 3.91 -9.68
C GLN A 138 4.88 4.50 -8.31
N LEU A 139 5.81 4.54 -7.36
CA LEU A 139 5.58 5.14 -6.04
C LEU A 139 5.82 6.64 -6.02
N THR A 140 6.63 7.15 -6.96
CA THR A 140 7.20 8.50 -6.86
C THR A 140 6.89 9.41 -8.05
N GLN A 141 6.46 8.84 -9.18
CA GLN A 141 6.28 9.56 -10.44
C GLN A 141 4.87 9.47 -11.03
N ASP A 142 4.06 8.52 -10.56
CA ASP A 142 2.69 8.27 -11.03
C ASP A 142 1.71 8.49 -9.86
#